data_AF-A0A5B7IXU0-F1
#
_entry.id   AF-A0A5B7IXU0-F1
#
_cell.length_a   1.000
_cell.length_b   1.000
_cell.length_c   1.000
_cell.angle_alpha   90.00
_cell.angle_beta   90.00
_cell.angle_gamma   90.00
#
_symmetry.space_group_name_H-M   'P 1'
#
loop_
_entity.id
_entity.type
_entity.pdbx_description
1 polymer ?
#
loop_
_entity_poly.entity_id
_entity_poly.type
_entity_poly.pdbx_seq_one_letter_code
_entity_poly.pdbx_strand_id
1 'polypeptide(L)' 'MRRVEANEEWSLMCPAECPGLHDTWGEKFEELYLRYEKEGRAKRKVKAQALWYAIIESQAPVKGEKHSVGFWNQ' A
#
# COMPACT_ATOMS: atom_id res chain seq x y z
N MET A 1 -5.18 -7.35 5.35
CA MET A 1 -5.71 -6.64 6.52
C MET A 1 -5.13 -7.12 7.84
N ARG A 2 -4.93 -8.43 8.06
CA ARG A 2 -4.34 -9.00 9.30
C ARG A 2 -3.11 -8.22 9.83
N ARG A 3 -2.18 -7.85 8.95
CA ARG A 3 -0.97 -7.07 9.31
C ARG A 3 -1.23 -5.63 9.72
N VAL A 4 -2.28 -4.99 9.20
CA VAL A 4 -2.67 -3.62 9.58
C VAL A 4 -3.23 -3.63 11.01
N GLU A 5 -4.09 -4.60 11.31
CA GLU A 5 -4.67 -4.82 12.65
C GLU A 5 -3.60 -5.17 13.69
N ALA A 6 -2.65 -6.03 13.31
CA ALA A 6 -1.54 -6.45 14.17
C ALA A 6 -0.40 -5.41 14.29
N ASN A 7 -0.50 -4.26 13.59
CA ASN A 7 0.55 -3.24 13.51
C ASN A 7 1.92 -3.78 13.07
N GLU A 8 1.91 -4.76 12.15
CA GLU A 8 3.10 -5.42 11.63
C GLU A 8 3.69 -4.68 10.43
N GLU A 9 4.85 -5.15 9.98
CA GLU A 9 5.49 -4.65 8.75
C GLU A 9 4.91 -5.32 7.50
N TRP A 10 4.85 -4.51 6.44
CA TRP A 10 4.49 -4.92 5.09
C TRP A 10 5.72 -4.80 4.17
N SER A 11 6.03 -5.88 3.47
CA SER A 11 7.14 -5.98 2.54
C SER A 11 6.67 -5.64 1.12
N LEU A 12 7.22 -4.57 0.57
CA LEU A 12 7.03 -4.20 -0.83
C LEU A 12 7.98 -5.05 -1.69
N MET A 13 7.39 -5.84 -2.57
CA MET A 13 8.08 -6.81 -3.44
C MET A 13 8.04 -6.32 -4.89
N CYS A 14 9.08 -6.64 -5.66
CA CYS A 14 9.10 -6.38 -7.10
C CYS A 14 8.57 -7.62 -7.85
N PRO A 15 7.60 -7.48 -8.77
CA PRO A 15 7.07 -8.62 -9.53
C PRO A 15 8.13 -9.39 -10.35
N ALA A 16 9.20 -8.71 -10.77
CA ALA A 16 10.31 -9.35 -11.49
C ALA A 16 11.18 -10.24 -10.59
N GLU A 17 11.33 -9.89 -9.31
CA GLU A 17 12.14 -10.65 -8.34
C GLU A 17 11.32 -11.70 -7.58
N CYS A 18 10.00 -11.49 -7.53
CA CYS A 18 9.02 -12.35 -6.88
C CYS A 18 7.91 -12.74 -7.87
N PRO A 19 8.22 -13.57 -8.89
CA PRO A 19 7.23 -14.03 -9.87
C PRO A 19 6.17 -14.94 -9.22
N GLY A 20 4.97 -14.99 -9.81
CA GLY A 20 3.87 -15.85 -9.34
C GLY A 20 3.09 -15.32 -8.14
N LEU A 21 3.50 -14.18 -7.56
CA LEU A 21 2.75 -13.56 -6.46
C LEU A 21 1.38 -13.01 -6.90
N HIS A 22 1.25 -12.61 -8.17
CA HIS A 22 0.01 -12.07 -8.73
C HIS A 22 -0.93 -13.17 -9.24
N ASP A 23 -0.42 -14.37 -9.48
CA ASP A 23 -1.18 -15.52 -9.99
C ASP A 23 -1.72 -16.44 -8.88
N THR A 24 -1.41 -16.13 -7.62
CA THR A 24 -1.76 -16.94 -6.46
C THR A 24 -2.60 -16.16 -5.46
N TRP A 25 -3.48 -16.86 -4.75
CA TRP A 25 -4.37 -16.29 -3.74
C TRP A 25 -4.53 -17.23 -2.54
N GLY A 26 -5.04 -16.69 -1.43
CA GLY A 26 -5.26 -17.45 -0.19
C GLY A 26 -3.96 -17.97 0.43
N GLU A 27 -3.98 -19.20 0.92
CA GLU A 27 -2.82 -19.82 1.60
C GLU A 27 -1.58 -19.91 0.72
N LYS A 28 -1.73 -20.23 -0.57
CA LYS A 28 -0.61 -20.29 -1.52
C LYS A 28 0.11 -18.95 -1.67
N PHE A 29 -0.65 -17.85 -1.66
CA PHE A 29 -0.08 -16.51 -1.67
C PHE A 29 0.67 -16.23 -0.37
N GLU A 30 0.06 -16.55 0.78
CA GLU A 30 0.69 -16.32 2.09
C GLU A 30 2.01 -17.09 2.22
N GLU A 31 2.05 -18.36 1.82
CA GLU A 31 3.27 -19.19 1.82
C GLU A 31 4.35 -18.60 0.91
N LEU A 32 4.00 -18.25 -0.33
CA LEU A 32 4.95 -17.72 -1.31
C LEU A 32 5.50 -16.35 -0.86
N TYR A 33 4.63 -15.49 -0.34
CA TYR A 33 5.01 -14.18 0.17
C TYR A 33 5.92 -14.29 1.41
N LEU A 34 5.57 -15.14 2.39
CA LEU A 34 6.41 -15.39 3.57
C LEU A 34 7.76 -16.00 3.19
N ARG A 35 7.79 -16.87 2.17
CA ARG A 35 9.03 -17.42 1.63
C ARG A 35 9.93 -16.31 1.08
N TYR A 36 9.42 -15.42 0.24
CA TYR A 36 10.22 -14.31 -0.29
C TYR A 36 10.65 -13.30 0.77
N GLU A 37 9.86 -13.12 1.82
CA GLU A 37 10.29 -12.32 2.98
C GLU A 37 11.48 -12.96 3.70
N LYS A 38 11.47 -14.29 3.88
CA LYS A 38 12.60 -15.03 4.47
C LYS A 38 13.83 -15.04 3.57
N GLU A 39 13.64 -15.09 2.26
CA GLU A 39 14.73 -15.01 1.27
C GLU A 39 15.29 -13.59 1.11
N GLY A 40 14.72 -12.58 1.80
CA GLY A 40 15.22 -11.20 1.77
C GLY A 40 14.96 -10.46 0.46
N ARG A 41 14.02 -10.92 -0.37
CA ARG A 41 13.68 -10.30 -1.67
C ARG A 41 12.77 -9.06 -1.56
N ALA A 42 12.43 -8.66 -0.33
CA ALA A 42 11.68 -7.45 -0.07
C ALA A 42 12.53 -6.23 -0.41
N LYS A 43 12.05 -5.39 -1.35
CA LYS A 43 12.74 -4.13 -1.71
C LYS A 43 12.71 -3.12 -0.57
N ARG A 44 11.59 -3.08 0.14
CA ARG A 44 11.38 -2.15 1.24
C ARG A 44 10.36 -2.73 2.21
N LYS A 45 10.60 -2.55 3.50
CA LYS A 45 9.63 -2.82 4.55
C LYS A 45 9.07 -1.51 5.07
N VAL A 46 7.75 -1.44 5.21
CA VAL A 46 7.03 -0.28 5.74
C VAL A 46 6.03 -0.76 6.79
N LYS A 47 5.63 0.10 7.73
CA LYS A 47 4.51 -0.27 8.62
C LYS A 47 3.24 -0.45 7.80
N ALA A 48 2.51 -1.54 8.03
CA ALA A 48 1.26 -1.82 7.31
C ALA A 48 0.23 -0.69 7.51
N GLN A 49 0.20 -0.08 8.70
CA GLN A 49 -0.64 1.08 8.99
C GLN A 49 -0.27 2.31 8.14
N ALA A 50 1.03 2.57 7.93
CA ALA A 50 1.47 3.71 7.12
C ALA A 50 1.02 3.58 5.66
N LEU A 51 1.11 2.36 5.10
CA LEU A 51 0.58 2.06 3.77
C LEU A 51 -0.95 2.25 3.72
N TRP A 52 -1.66 1.79 4.75
CA TRP A 52 -3.11 1.95 4.85
C TRP A 52 -3.55 3.42 4.91
N TYR A 53 -2.87 4.26 5.69
CA TYR A 53 -3.13 5.69 5.73
C TYR A 53 -2.91 6.36 4.37
N ALA A 54 -1.83 6.00 3.66
CA ALA A 54 -1.57 6.52 2.32
C ALA A 54 -2.67 6.13 1.31
N ILE A 55 -3.23 4.93 1.42
CA ILE A 55 -4.38 4.49 0.60
C ILE A 55 -5.61 5.36 0.90
N ILE A 56 -5.92 5.60 2.18
CA ILE A 56 -7.05 6.45 2.59
C ILE A 56 -6.86 7.89 2.09
N GLU A 57 -5.67 8.45 2.27
CA GLU A 57 -5.35 9.80 1.81
C GLU A 57 -5.48 9.94 0.29
N SER A 58 -5.03 8.94 -0.46
CA SER A 58 -5.18 8.91 -1.92
C SER A 58 -6.63 8.78 -2.38
N GLN A 59 -7.52 8.21 -1.57
CA GLN A 59 -8.95 8.11 -1.85
C GLN A 59 -9.73 9.33 -1.37
N ALA A 60 -9.15 10.13 -0.46
CA ALA A 60 -9.77 11.35 0.00
C ALA A 60 -9.83 12.34 -1.18
N PRO A 61 -10.97 13.03 -1.39
CA PRO A 61 -11.04 14.06 -2.40
C PRO A 61 -9.99 15.12 -2.07
N VAL A 62 -9.10 15.41 -3.02
CA VAL A 62 -8.22 16.57 -2.95
C VAL A 62 -9.12 17.77 -2.72
N LYS A 63 -9.00 18.35 -1.52
CA LYS A 63 -9.74 19.54 -1.15
C LYS A 63 -9.18 20.65 -2.04
N GLY A 64 -9.82 20.84 -3.20
CA GLY A 64 -9.43 21.85 -4.15
C GLY A 64 -9.26 23.15 -3.38
N GLU A 65 -8.08 23.77 -3.52
CA GLU A 65 -7.88 25.15 -3.11
C GLU A 65 -9.09 25.91 -3.60
N LYS A 66 -9.86 26.46 -2.67
CA LYS A 66 -10.82 27.51 -2.98
C LYS A 66 -9.98 28.67 -3.51
N HIS A 67 -9.68 28.63 -4.80
CA HIS A 67 -9.30 29.83 -5.52
C HIS A 67 -10.44 30.79 -5.25
N SER A 68 -10.14 31.84 -4.48
CA SER A 68 -11.02 32.95 -4.25
C SER A 68 -11.33 33.54 -5.61
N VAL A 69 -12.39 33.04 -6.26
CA VAL A 69 -12.95 33.67 -7.44
C VAL A 69 -13.53 34.96 -6.90
N GLY A 70 -12.81 36.05 -7.15
CA GLY A 70 -13.19 37.39 -6.74
C GLY A 70 -14.66 37.60 -7.05
N PHE A 71 -15.40 37.97 -6.01
CA PHE A 71 -16.76 38.46 -6.09
C PHE A 71 -16.87 39.43 -7.27
N TRP A 72 -17.70 39.08 -8.24
CA TRP A 72 -18.26 40.02 -9.21
C TRP A 72 -18.95 41.13 -8.43
N ASN A 73 -18.41 42.34 -8.52
CA ASN A 73 -19.11 43.56 -8.16
C ASN A 73 -19.24 44.37 -9.45
N GLN A 74 -20.32 44.14 -10.18
CA GLN A 74 -20.92 45.10 -11.10
C GLN A 74 -22.40 44.80 -11.27
#